data_AF-A0A662URF3-F1
#
_entry.id   AF-A0A662URF3-F1
#
_cell.length_a   1.000
_cell.length_b   1.000
_cell.length_c   1.000
_cell.angle_alpha   90.00
_cell.angle_beta   90.00
_cell.angle_gamma   90.00
#
_symmetry.space_group_name_H-M   'P 1'
#
loop_
_entity.id
_entity.type
_entity.pdbx_description
1 polymer ?
#
loop_
_entity_poly.entity_id
_entity_poly.type
_entity_poly.pdbx_seq_one_letter_code
_entity_poly.pdbx_strand_id
1 'polypeptide(L)'
;MYARIASKLIVVRGASSYTDLRDVIDGINQVLLPRGYILAYFFEGTPVLGGEGFSVIVKLDRALGDAERKAILRILVNRRIVVEEDEL
;
A
#
# COMPACT_ATOMS: atom_id res chain seq x y z
N MET A 1 -9.10 4.08 6.01
CA MET A 1 -7.78 3.80 5.41
C MET A 1 -7.64 4.54 4.10
N TYR A 2 -6.46 5.10 3.87
CA TYR A 2 -6.10 5.82 2.66
C TYR A 2 -4.85 5.18 2.08
N ALA A 3 -4.73 5.18 0.76
CA ALA A 3 -3.55 4.71 0.07
C ALA A 3 -3.09 5.72 -0.99
N ARG A 4 -1.78 5.87 -1.15
CA ARG A 4 -1.16 6.67 -2.21
C ARG A 4 -0.24 5.79 -3.04
N ILE A 5 -0.36 5.88 -4.37
CA ILE A 5 0.45 5.10 -5.31
C ILE A 5 1.27 6.04 -6.19
N ALA A 6 2.57 6.08 -5.95
CA ALA A 6 3.55 6.72 -6.81
C ALA A 6 4.33 5.68 -7.63
N SER A 7 5.22 6.12 -8.52
CA SER A 7 5.95 5.23 -9.43
C SER A 7 6.77 4.15 -8.71
N LYS A 8 7.42 4.45 -7.58
CA LYS A 8 8.26 3.51 -6.81
C LYS A 8 7.85 3.36 -5.35
N LEU A 9 6.63 3.80 -5.01
CA LEU A 9 6.19 3.92 -3.63
C LEU A 9 4.71 3.61 -3.52
N ILE A 10 4.33 2.81 -2.53
CA ILE A 10 2.95 2.63 -2.12
C ILE A 10 2.87 2.96 -0.64
N VAL A 11 1.99 3.88 -0.27
CA VAL A 11 1.78 4.28 1.13
C VAL A 11 0.36 3.89 1.52
N VAL A 12 0.18 3.27 2.68
CA VAL A 12 -1.13 2.95 3.25
C VAL A 12 -1.18 3.52 4.66
N ARG A 13 -2.24 4.26 4.99
CA ARG A 13 -2.42 4.96 6.27
C ARG A 13 -3.81 4.77 6.86
N GLY A 14 -3.97 5.09 8.14
CA GLY A 14 -5.30 5.07 8.78
C GLY A 14 -5.82 3.67 9.03
N ALA A 15 -4.93 2.69 9.23
CA ALA A 15 -5.32 1.34 9.63
C ALA A 15 -5.57 1.28 11.15
N SER A 16 -6.62 0.57 11.56
CA SER A 16 -6.99 0.44 12.97
C SER A 16 -6.13 -0.58 13.70
N SER A 17 -5.52 -1.51 12.95
CA SER A 17 -4.66 -2.58 13.48
C SER A 17 -3.55 -2.96 12.49
N TYR A 18 -2.51 -3.65 12.99
CA TYR A 18 -1.51 -4.29 12.14
C TYR A 18 -2.11 -5.36 11.23
N THR A 19 -3.20 -6.02 11.64
CA THR A 19 -3.89 -7.03 10.83
C THR A 19 -4.47 -6.40 9.56
N ASP A 20 -5.08 -5.22 9.68
CA ASP A 20 -5.62 -4.50 8.52
C ASP A 20 -4.52 -4.15 7.50
N LEU A 21 -3.33 -3.75 7.99
CA LEU A 21 -2.17 -3.51 7.13
C LEU A 21 -1.67 -4.79 6.47
N ARG A 22 -1.60 -5.90 7.22
CA ARG A 22 -1.12 -7.18 6.72
C ARG A 22 -1.94 -7.66 5.53
N ASP A 23 -3.27 -7.58 5.61
CA ASP A 23 -4.10 -8.05 4.52
C ASP A 23 -3.88 -7.23 3.23
N VAL A 24 -3.64 -5.92 3.36
CA VAL A 24 -3.30 -5.06 2.20
C VAL A 24 -1.93 -5.42 1.63
N ILE A 25 -0.93 -5.60 2.51
CA ILE A 25 0.42 -6.02 2.13
C ILE A 25 0.39 -7.35 1.38
N ASP A 26 -0.38 -8.33 1.86
CA ASP A 26 -0.49 -9.64 1.21
C ASP A 26 -1.05 -9.52 -0.22
N GLY A 27 -2.03 -8.63 -0.43
CA GLY A 27 -2.54 -8.31 -1.76
C GLY A 27 -1.47 -7.68 -2.67
N ILE A 28 -0.72 -6.70 -2.16
CA ILE A 28 0.39 -6.08 -2.90
C ILE A 28 1.46 -7.12 -3.26
N ASN A 29 1.80 -7.99 -2.31
CA ASN A 29 2.80 -9.03 -2.47
C ASN A 29 2.43 -10.04 -3.55
N GLN A 30 1.16 -10.47 -3.59
CA GLN A 30 0.65 -11.37 -4.62
C GLN A 30 0.77 -10.77 -6.03
N VAL A 31 0.74 -9.45 -6.18
CA VAL A 31 0.96 -8.79 -7.47
C VAL A 31 2.45 -8.66 -7.77
N LEU A 32 3.25 -8.15 -6.83
CA LEU A 32 4.60 -7.67 -7.13
C LEU A 32 5.69 -8.74 -6.99
N LEU A 33 5.61 -9.63 -6.00
CA LEU A 33 6.65 -10.64 -5.78
C LEU A 33 6.78 -11.64 -6.93
N PRO A 34 5.69 -12.20 -7.52
CA PRO A 34 5.82 -13.12 -8.65
C PRO A 34 6.43 -12.47 -9.90
N ARG A 35 6.42 -11.13 -9.97
CA ARG A 35 7.01 -10.35 -11.06
C ARG A 35 8.46 -9.97 -10.78
N GLY A 36 9.02 -10.35 -9.64
CA GLY A 36 10.43 -10.12 -9.28
C GLY A 36 10.72 -8.71 -8.77
N TYR A 37 9.73 -7.98 -8.24
CA TYR A 37 9.99 -6.74 -7.52
C TYR A 37 10.60 -7.04 -6.15
N ILE A 38 11.53 -6.18 -5.71
CA ILE A 38 12.07 -6.19 -4.35
C ILE A 38 11.35 -5.11 -3.55
N LEU A 39 10.80 -5.50 -2.40
CA LEU A 39 9.93 -4.66 -1.58
C LEU A 39 10.58 -4.41 -0.22
N ALA A 40 10.64 -3.14 0.19
CA ALA A 40 11.05 -2.74 1.54
C ALA A 40 9.88 -2.08 2.28
N TYR A 41 9.59 -2.55 3.49
CA TYR A 41 8.45 -2.10 4.28
C TYR A 41 8.92 -1.26 5.47
N PHE A 42 8.32 -0.09 5.63
CA PHE A 42 8.52 0.78 6.78
C PHE A 42 7.17 0.96 7.47
N PHE A 43 7.05 0.41 8.67
CA PHE A 43 5.83 0.50 9.47
C PHE A 43 5.92 1.71 10.39
N GLU A 44 4.84 2.49 10.42
CA GLU A 44 4.73 3.72 11.21
C GLU A 44 3.40 3.74 11.95
N GLY A 45 3.32 4.54 13.01
CA GLY A 45 2.08 4.77 13.77
C GLY A 45 2.06 4.15 15.16
N THR A 46 1.13 4.65 15.98
CA THR A 46 0.90 4.22 17.37
C THR A 46 -0.62 4.14 17.56
N PRO A 47 -1.18 3.11 18.24
CA PRO A 47 -2.62 2.97 18.43
C PRO A 47 -3.14 3.99 19.45
N VAL A 48 -3.24 5.25 19.03
CA VAL A 48 -3.71 6.36 19.85
C VAL A 48 -5.02 6.87 19.26
N LEU A 49 -6.06 6.96 20.09
CA LEU A 49 -7.34 7.57 19.75
C LEU A 49 -7.11 9.02 19.27
N GLY A 50 -7.45 9.31 18.01
CA GLY A 50 -7.26 10.62 17.38
C GLY A 50 -5.98 10.77 16.53
N GLY A 51 -5.11 9.76 16.49
CA GLY A 51 -3.96 9.72 15.56
C GLY A 51 -4.32 9.18 14.17
N GLU A 52 -3.39 9.28 13.21
CA GLU A 52 -3.56 8.73 11.84
C GLU A 52 -3.57 7.19 11.76
N GLY A 53 -3.71 6.48 12.89
CA GLY A 53 -3.68 5.01 12.96
C GLY A 53 -2.31 4.41 12.59
N PHE A 54 -2.32 3.11 12.29
CA PHE A 54 -1.15 2.43 11.75
C PHE A 54 -0.98 2.73 10.26
N SER A 55 0.27 2.79 9.82
CA SER A 55 0.65 3.05 8.44
C SER A 55 1.77 2.12 7.99
N VAL A 56 1.87 1.90 6.68
CA VAL A 56 3.01 1.24 6.06
C VAL A 56 3.41 1.96 4.79
N ILE A 57 4.71 2.13 4.60
CA ILE A 57 5.33 2.59 3.37
C ILE A 57 6.02 1.38 2.73
N VAL A 58 5.65 1.09 1.49
CA VAL A 58 6.25 0.03 0.67
C VAL A 58 7.09 0.70 -0.41
N LYS A 59 8.41 0.58 -0.31
CA LYS A 59 9.36 1.04 -1.33
C LYS A 59 9.66 -0.09 -2.31
N LEU A 60 9.68 0.26 -3.60
CA LEU A 60 9.95 -0.64 -4.70
C LEU A 60 11.36 -0.36 -5.24
N ASP A 61 12.10 -1.40 -5.63
CA ASP A 61 13.40 -1.26 -6.28
C ASP A 61 13.32 -0.57 -7.66
N ARG A 62 12.21 -0.76 -8.36
CA ARG A 62 11.93 -0.21 -9.69
C ARG A 62 10.50 0.33 -9.81
N ALA A 63 10.25 1.05 -10.89
CA ALA A 63 8.94 1.67 -11.11
C ALA A 63 7.84 0.63 -11.39
N LEU A 64 6.63 0.89 -10.92
CA LEU A 64 5.43 0.13 -11.25
C LEU A 64 5.13 0.26 -12.74
N GLY A 65 4.92 -0.88 -13.40
CA GLY A 65 4.26 -0.91 -14.70
C GLY A 65 2.75 -0.68 -14.56
N ASP A 66 2.13 -0.29 -15.67
CA ASP A 66 0.69 0.02 -15.72
C ASP A 66 -0.18 -1.17 -15.30
N ALA A 67 0.23 -2.39 -15.67
CA ALA A 67 -0.48 -3.61 -15.32
C ALA A 67 -0.45 -3.86 -13.80
N GLU A 68 0.70 -3.66 -13.15
CA GLU A 68 0.83 -3.80 -11.70
C GLU A 68 0.05 -2.71 -10.97
N ARG A 69 0.19 -1.45 -11.41
CA ARG A 69 -0.57 -0.32 -10.86
C ARG A 69 -2.07 -0.60 -10.90
N LYS A 70 -2.60 -1.02 -12.04
CA LYS A 70 -4.03 -1.33 -12.20
C LYS A 70 -4.48 -2.50 -11.32
N ALA A 71 -3.65 -3.54 -11.16
CA ALA A 71 -3.96 -4.66 -10.29
C ALA A 71 -4.00 -4.24 -8.81
N ILE A 72 -3.03 -3.43 -8.37
CA ILE A 72 -2.97 -2.91 -6.99
C ILE A 72 -4.14 -1.98 -6.70
N LEU A 73 -4.47 -1.06 -7.63
CA LEU A 73 -5.65 -0.21 -7.54
C LEU A 73 -6.91 -1.04 -7.29
N ARG A 74 -7.10 -2.11 -8.06
CA ARG A 74 -8.26 -3.00 -7.92
C ARG A 74 -8.32 -3.65 -6.53
N ILE A 75 -7.18 -4.06 -5.98
CA ILE A 75 -7.09 -4.65 -4.64
C ILE A 75 -7.49 -3.62 -3.59
N LEU A 76 -6.97 -2.39 -3.67
CA LEU A 76 -7.25 -1.33 -2.71
C LEU A 76 -8.73 -0.91 -2.75
N VAL A 77 -9.28 -0.73 -3.95
CA VAL A 77 -10.69 -0.36 -4.14
C VAL A 77 -11.63 -1.46 -3.63
N ASN A 78 -11.35 -2.74 -3.93
CA ASN A 78 -12.17 -3.86 -3.43
C ASN A 78 -12.17 -3.94 -1.90
N ARG A 79 -11.12 -3.45 -1.25
CA ARG A 79 -10.99 -3.36 0.21
C ARG A 79 -11.58 -2.07 0.79
N ARG A 80 -12.25 -1.25 -0.03
CA ARG A 80 -12.83 0.06 0.34
C ARG A 80 -11.79 1.04 0.88
N ILE A 81 -10.55 0.94 0.40
CA ILE A 81 -9.48 1.88 0.72
C ILE A 81 -9.57 3.04 -0.29
N VAL A 82 -9.57 4.26 0.22
CA VAL A 82 -9.58 5.47 -0.62
C VAL A 82 -8.19 5.65 -1.22
N VAL A 83 -8.08 5.75 -2.55
CA VAL A 83 -6.80 5.88 -3.25
C VAL A 83 -6.61 7.29 -3.77
N GLU A 84 -5.51 7.92 -3.39
CA GLU A 84 -5.00 9.15 -3.99
C GLU A 84 -3.94 8.77 -5.02
N GLU A 85 -4.24 8.99 -6.30
CA GLU A 85 -3.24 8.87 -7.35
C GLU A 85 -2.50 10.20 -7.47
N ASP A 86 -1.16 10.16 -7.39
CA ASP A 86 -0.37 11.29 -7.86
C ASP A 86 -0.52 11.34 -9.38
N GLU A 87 -1.14 12.40 -9.89
CA GLU A 87 -1.01 12.78 -11.29
C GLU A 87 0.48 13.04 -11.56
N LEU A 88 1.03 12.28 -12.51
CA LEU A 88 2.38 12.47 -13.05
C LEU A 88 2.50 13.82 -13.75
#